data_AF-A0A926DRH8-F1
#
_entry.id   AF-A0A926DRH8-F1
#
_cell.length_a   1.000
_cell.length_b   1.000
_cell.length_c   1.000
_cell.angle_alpha   90.00
_cell.angle_beta   90.00
_cell.angle_gamma   90.00
#
_symmetry.space_group_name_H-M   'P 1'
#
loop_
_entity.id
_entity.type
_entity.pdbx_description
1 polymer ?
#
loop_
_entity_poly.entity_id
_entity_poly.type
_entity_poly.pdbx_seq_one_letter_code
_entity_poly.pdbx_strand_id
1 'polypeptide(L)'
;MAMSRAYYRNADIIFLDEPTAMLDPLKESRIYENFNKLIGNKTAVYISHRMSSSRFCDKIAYIEDGIVKEYGSHEELMRLDRLYATMFKKQAKLFGEI
;
A
#
# COMPACT_ATOMS: atom_id res chain seq x y z
N MET A 1 -15.76 -1.42 -9.13
CA MET A 1 -16.35 -2.78 -9.19
C MET A 1 -15.46 -3.86 -8.54
N ALA A 2 -14.13 -3.87 -8.76
CA ALA A 2 -13.23 -4.87 -8.15
C ALA A 2 -13.23 -4.86 -6.61
N MET A 3 -13.09 -3.68 -5.98
CA MET A 3 -13.18 -3.52 -4.52
C MET A 3 -14.52 -4.02 -3.93
N SER A 4 -15.64 -3.71 -4.58
CA SER A 4 -16.96 -4.16 -4.14
C SER A 4 -17.11 -5.68 -4.22
N ARG A 5 -16.51 -6.34 -5.23
CA ARG A 5 -16.48 -7.81 -5.36
C ARG A 5 -15.59 -8.47 -4.31
N ALA A 6 -14.44 -7.87 -3.99
CA ALA A 6 -13.57 -8.35 -2.93
C ALA A 6 -14.30 -8.31 -1.57
N TYR A 7 -15.03 -7.22 -1.31
CA TYR A 7 -15.86 -7.10 -0.11
C TYR A 7 -17.00 -8.13 -0.06
N TYR A 8 -17.74 -8.30 -1.15
CA TYR A 8 -18.91 -9.19 -1.19
C TYR A 8 -18.57 -10.67 -1.00
N ARG A 9 -17.31 -11.07 -1.20
CA ARG A 9 -16.89 -12.48 -1.16
C ARG A 9 -16.68 -13.05 0.24
N ASN A 10 -16.85 -12.28 1.31
CA ASN A 10 -16.54 -12.68 2.70
C ASN A 10 -15.23 -13.51 2.82
N ALA A 11 -14.21 -13.18 2.02
CA ALA A 11 -12.95 -13.92 2.03
C ALA A 11 -12.14 -13.55 3.28
N ASP A 12 -11.38 -14.49 3.83
CA ASP A 12 -10.48 -14.23 4.97
C ASP A 12 -9.18 -13.52 4.54
N ILE A 13 -8.82 -13.66 3.25
CA ILE A 13 -7.67 -13.01 2.63
C ILE A 13 -8.12 -12.27 1.38
N ILE A 14 -7.77 -10.99 1.27
CA ILE A 14 -8.13 -10.11 0.16
C ILE A 14 -6.85 -9.66 -0.55
N PHE A 15 -6.77 -9.88 -1.87
CA PHE A 15 -5.70 -9.36 -2.71
C PHE A 15 -6.19 -8.16 -3.51
N LEU A 16 -5.43 -7.08 -3.48
CA LEU A 16 -5.71 -5.86 -4.22
C LEU A 16 -4.51 -5.53 -5.09
N ASP A 17 -4.65 -5.77 -6.37
CA ASP A 17 -3.63 -5.47 -7.37
C ASP A 17 -3.97 -4.13 -8.05
N GLU A 18 -3.12 -3.13 -7.84
CA GLU A 18 -3.26 -1.76 -8.33
C GLU A 18 -4.70 -1.19 -8.24
N PRO A 19 -5.37 -1.23 -7.08
CA PRO A 19 -6.80 -0.94 -7.00
C PRO A 19 -7.14 0.55 -7.24
N THR A 20 -6.13 1.39 -7.43
CA THR A 20 -6.20 2.86 -7.51
C THR A 20 -5.63 3.45 -8.79
N ALA A 21 -5.37 2.64 -9.83
CA ALA A 21 -4.81 3.10 -11.10
C ALA A 21 -5.54 4.30 -11.76
N MET A 22 -6.78 4.60 -11.36
CA MET A 22 -7.58 5.76 -11.84
C MET A 22 -7.89 6.81 -10.77
N LEU A 23 -7.34 6.73 -9.55
CA LEU A 23 -7.67 7.65 -8.46
C LEU A 23 -6.57 8.69 -8.22
N ASP A 24 -7.02 9.92 -7.96
CA ASP A 24 -6.19 11.06 -7.55
C ASP A 24 -5.50 10.74 -6.20
N PRO A 25 -4.19 11.01 -6.04
CA PRO A 25 -3.41 10.66 -4.84
C PRO A 25 -4.06 11.07 -3.51
N LEU A 26 -4.71 12.25 -3.48
CA LEU A 26 -5.38 12.75 -2.28
C LEU A 26 -6.67 11.98 -1.96
N LYS A 27 -7.38 11.52 -2.99
CA LYS A 27 -8.57 10.68 -2.83
C LYS A 27 -8.20 9.24 -2.47
N GLU A 28 -6.98 8.83 -2.84
CA GLU A 28 -6.44 7.50 -2.66
C GLU A 28 -6.34 7.12 -1.17
N SER A 29 -5.69 7.97 -0.37
CA SER A 29 -5.49 7.74 1.07
C SER A 29 -6.82 7.51 1.81
N ARG A 30 -7.82 8.35 1.53
CA ARG A 30 -9.15 8.24 2.17
C ARG A 30 -9.91 6.99 1.76
N ILE A 31 -9.79 6.57 0.50
CA ILE A 31 -10.38 5.33 0.02
C ILE A 31 -9.74 4.13 0.71
N TYR A 32 -8.41 4.14 0.85
CA TYR A 32 -7.70 3.09 1.55
C TYR A 32 -8.01 3.02 3.05
N GLU A 33 -8.09 4.15 3.76
CA GLU A 33 -8.50 4.15 5.16
C GLU A 33 -9.91 3.56 5.34
N ASN A 34 -10.84 3.92 4.47
CA ASN A 34 -12.19 3.35 4.48
C ASN A 34 -12.16 1.86 4.16
N PHE A 35 -11.33 1.44 3.20
CA PHE A 35 -11.19 0.03 2.84
C PHE A 35 -10.57 -0.78 3.99
N ASN A 36 -9.54 -0.24 4.65
CA ASN A 36 -8.92 -0.86 5.82
C ASN A 36 -9.93 -1.05 6.96
N LYS A 37 -10.78 -0.05 7.21
CA LYS A 37 -11.90 -0.17 8.18
C LYS A 37 -12.91 -1.23 7.77
N LEU A 38 -13.19 -1.38 6.46
CA LEU A 38 -14.13 -2.37 5.94
C LEU A 38 -13.58 -3.80 5.98
N ILE A 39 -12.27 -3.98 5.85
CA ILE A 39 -11.60 -5.28 5.98
C ILE A 39 -11.71 -5.80 7.43
N GLY A 40 -11.66 -4.91 8.41
CA GLY A 40 -11.76 -5.28 9.83
C GLY A 40 -10.62 -6.21 10.24
N ASN A 41 -10.94 -7.40 10.75
CA ASN A 41 -9.96 -8.40 11.21
C ASN A 41 -9.47 -9.37 10.12
N LYS A 42 -9.74 -9.08 8.84
CA LYS A 42 -9.31 -9.93 7.72
C LYS A 42 -7.91 -9.54 7.25
N THR A 43 -7.21 -10.45 6.58
CA THR A 43 -5.89 -10.16 6.02
C THR A 43 -6.05 -9.52 4.64
N ALA A 44 -5.38 -8.40 4.41
CA ALA A 44 -5.34 -7.76 3.09
C ALA A 44 -3.90 -7.65 2.59
N VAL A 45 -3.70 -8.02 1.33
CA VAL A 45 -2.44 -7.90 0.61
C VAL A 45 -2.62 -6.88 -0.49
N TYR A 46 -1.90 -5.77 -0.36
CA TYR A 46 -1.90 -4.67 -1.33
C TYR A 46 -0.65 -4.78 -2.20
N ILE A 47 -0.85 -4.87 -3.51
CA ILE A 47 0.21 -4.83 -4.51
C ILE A 47 0.02 -3.51 -5.27
N SER A 48 1.04 -2.65 -5.20
CA SER A 48 0.96 -1.31 -5.77
C SER A 48 2.34 -0.79 -6.09
N HIS A 49 2.46 -0.10 -7.22
CA HIS A 49 3.63 0.69 -7.56
C HIS A 49 3.62 2.07 -6.89
N ARG A 50 2.48 2.49 -6.31
CA ARG A 50 2.33 3.75 -5.56
C ARG A 50 2.64 3.57 -4.07
N MET A 51 3.43 4.48 -3.52
CA MET A 51 3.87 4.40 -2.12
C MET A 51 2.83 4.86 -1.10
N SER A 52 1.75 5.54 -1.50
CA SER A 52 0.65 5.98 -0.62
C SER A 52 0.04 4.80 0.15
N SER A 53 0.01 3.61 -0.45
CA SER A 53 -0.51 2.40 0.19
C SER A 53 0.37 1.86 1.32
N SER A 54 1.67 2.09 1.22
CA SER A 54 2.62 1.53 2.17
C SER A 54 2.52 2.12 3.57
N ARG A 55 1.98 3.34 3.73
CA ARG A 55 1.92 4.02 5.03
C ARG A 55 0.90 3.43 6.00
N PHE A 56 -0.18 2.82 5.51
CA PHE A 56 -1.22 2.21 6.36
C PHE A 56 -1.10 0.70 6.51
N CYS A 57 -0.14 0.07 5.82
CA CYS A 57 0.11 -1.36 5.93
C CYS A 57 0.90 -1.66 7.21
N ASP A 58 0.52 -2.74 7.91
CA ASP A 58 1.24 -3.22 9.10
C ASP A 58 2.67 -3.67 8.75
N LYS A 59 2.81 -4.32 7.59
CA LYS A 59 4.08 -4.81 7.03
C LYS A 59 4.13 -4.56 5.53
N ILE A 60 5.34 -4.30 5.05
CA ILE A 60 5.65 -3.95 3.67
C ILE A 60 6.78 -4.85 3.20
N ALA A 61 6.61 -5.46 2.04
CA ALA A 61 7.67 -6.15 1.32
C ALA A 61 8.09 -5.28 0.13
N TYR A 62 9.33 -4.77 0.14
CA TYR A 62 9.90 -4.08 -1.01
C TYR A 62 10.56 -5.11 -1.94
N ILE A 63 10.07 -5.16 -3.18
CA ILE A 63 10.49 -6.14 -4.19
C ILE A 63 11.22 -5.42 -5.31
N GLU A 64 12.41 -5.91 -5.65
CA GLU A 64 13.20 -5.48 -6.80
C GLU A 64 13.85 -6.72 -7.42
N ASP A 65 13.84 -6.80 -8.76
CA ASP A 65 14.33 -7.96 -9.53
C ASP A 65 13.68 -9.30 -9.11
N GLY A 66 12.41 -9.27 -8.72
CA GLY A 66 11.66 -10.46 -8.29
C GLY A 66 12.05 -11.00 -6.91
N ILE A 67 12.84 -10.24 -6.13
CA ILE A 67 13.31 -10.65 -4.79
C ILE A 67 12.85 -9.62 -3.76
N VAL A 68 12.40 -10.08 -2.59
CA VAL A 68 12.14 -9.21 -1.43
C VAL A 68 13.50 -8.71 -0.89
N LYS A 69 13.80 -7.43 -1.15
CA LYS A 69 15.04 -6.80 -0.67
C LYS A 69 14.91 -6.27 0.75
N GLU A 70 13.70 -5.83 1.12
CA GLU A 70 13.41 -5.31 2.46
C GLU A 70 12.02 -5.72 2.92
N TYR A 71 11.87 -5.96 4.23
CA TYR A 71 10.60 -6.30 4.85
C TYR A 71 10.48 -5.69 6.25
N GLY A 72 9.38 -5.02 6.55
CA GLY A 72 9.16 -4.35 7.84
C GLY A 72 7.95 -3.42 7.83
N SER A 73 7.70 -2.71 8.93
CA SER A 73 6.73 -1.62 8.95
C SER A 73 7.28 -0.39 8.23
N HIS A 74 6.41 0.55 7.87
CA HIS A 74 6.82 1.82 7.27
C HIS A 74 7.90 2.53 8.11
N GLU A 75 7.70 2.62 9.42
CA GLU A 75 8.63 3.30 10.33
C GLU A 75 9.98 2.57 10.48
N GLU A 76 9.97 1.24 10.44
CA GLU A 76 11.20 0.43 10.45
C GLU A 76 12.00 0.69 9.18
N LEU A 77 11.36 0.57 8.01
CA LEU A 77 12.01 0.72 6.71
C LEU A 77 12.46 2.15 6.43
N MET A 78 11.70 3.17 6.88
CA MET A 78 12.10 4.57 6.78
C MET A 78 13.33 4.89 7.63
N ARG A 79 13.46 4.27 8.81
CA ARG A 79 14.64 4.45 9.69
C ARG A 79 15.89 3.79 9.13
N LEU A 80 15.76 2.70 8.38
CA LEU A 80 16.90 2.05 7.73
C LEU A 80 17.52 2.92 6.63
N ASP A 81 16.75 3.86 6.07
CA ASP A 81 17.15 4.79 5.00
C ASP A 81 17.77 4.10 3.76
N ARG A 82 17.22 2.92 3.39
CA ARG A 82 17.69 2.09 2.27
C ARG A 82 16.83 2.30 1.00
N LEU A 83 16.61 1.23 0.22
CA LEU A 83 15.94 1.26 -1.08
C LEU A 83 14.49 1.69 -0.92
N TYR A 84 13.77 1.12 0.05
CA TYR A 84 12.40 1.50 0.36
C TYR A 84 12.29 3.00 0.66
N ALA A 85 13.09 3.50 1.60
CA ALA A 85 13.04 4.92 2.01
C ALA A 85 13.42 5.87 0.86
N THR A 86 14.41 5.47 0.05
CA THR A 86 14.81 6.23 -1.14
C THR A 86 13.68 6.33 -2.16
N MET A 87 13.00 5.20 -2.43
CA MET A 87 11.86 5.15 -3.35
C MET A 87 10.69 5.98 -2.81
N PHE A 88 10.39 5.85 -1.52
CA PHE A 88 9.34 6.59 -0.84
C PHE A 88 9.56 8.10 -0.95
N LYS A 89 10.76 8.60 -0.59
CA LYS A 89 11.12 10.02 -0.67
C LYS A 89 11.03 10.57 -2.10
N LYS A 90 11.46 9.79 -3.10
CA LYS A 90 11.35 10.18 -4.52
C LYS A 90 9.89 10.35 -4.93
N GLN A 91 9.02 9.38 -4.59
CA GLN A 91 7.59 9.48 -4.91
C GLN A 91 6.91 10.62 -4.15
N ALA A 92 7.19 10.80 -2.85
CA ALA A 92 6.63 11.90 -2.05
C ALA A 92 6.91 13.29 -2.68
N LYS A 93 8.13 13.48 -3.22
CA LYS A 93 8.51 14.71 -3.94
C LYS A 93 7.76 14.88 -5.26
N LEU A 94 7.45 13.79 -5.96
CA LEU A 94 6.68 13.80 -7.21
C LEU A 94 5.19 14.11 -6.99
N PHE A 95 4.64 13.70 -5.85
CA PHE A 95 3.22 13.88 -5.50
C PHE A 95 2.93 15.12 -4.64
N GLY A 96 3.94 15.95 -4.35
CA GLY A 96 3.76 17.23 -3.66
C GLY A 96 3.37 17.10 -2.18
N GLU A 97 3.72 16.01 -1.51
CA GLU A 97 3.53 15.86 -0.05
C GLU A 97 4.64 16.56 0.78
N ILE A 98 5.34 17.53 0.18
CA ILE A 98 6.18 18.54 0.86
C ILE A 98 6.04 19.88 0.13
#